data_AF-A0AAV1DD70-F1
#
_entry.id   AF-A0AAV1DD70-F1
#
_cell.length_a   1.000
_cell.length_b   1.000
_cell.length_c   1.000
_cell.angle_alpha   90.00
_cell.angle_beta   90.00
_cell.angle_gamma   90.00
#
_symmetry.space_group_name_H-M   'P 1'
#
loop_
_entity.id
_entity.type
_entity.pdbx_description
1 polymer ?
#
loop_
_entity_poly.entity_id
_entity_poly.type
_entity_poly.pdbx_seq_one_letter_code
_entity_poly.pdbx_strand_id
1 'polypeptide(L)'
;MTEQVVLGFLEKNEEISDSRVFAEEDKINHDELENIIKSLKAHERVDFKLTNQDRWELTDEGKNYAESGSPEACKNKWVEVKKIGKIQEKFQTLRKIELRRIFPVLEPTQKLVELKRSVVYNVRKGSKYTPTMKKVTTDLTRENIANWKELVLKEYNFKANGSTIQCGHLHPLNKCVHETGGYGSRGYWYDLDPEEANKNLLRTHTTAVIAKKLYQLAQMKQISFDSISKYYSVDRLFMNESVDRTHLAEFHQIEGVICGKGLSLGHLLGVLEEFFSRMGMSSKLRFKPAFNSYMEPNMEIFSYHEGFKKWVEVGNSGMFRPEMLRSMGFPEDVRAIAWGLSLDRPTMIRYGVHNIRDMFGHKVDLKLIEKNPICSIRLQGTDPDAYDLNFLVQTY
;
A
#
# COMPACT_ATOMS: atom_id res chain seq x y z
N MET A 1 23.37 21.55 4.17
CA MET A 1 24.43 22.43 4.72
C MET A 1 25.12 23.20 3.61
N THR A 2 25.58 22.52 2.57
CA THR A 2 26.23 23.09 1.37
C THR A 2 25.42 24.22 0.67
N GLU A 3 24.09 24.10 0.60
CA GLU A 3 23.20 25.18 0.08
C GLU A 3 23.29 26.49 0.88
N GLN A 4 23.41 26.42 2.21
CA GLN A 4 23.55 27.60 3.06
C GLN A 4 24.92 28.26 2.90
N VAL A 5 25.95 27.46 2.59
CA VAL A 5 27.30 27.98 2.32
C VAL A 5 27.29 28.81 1.04
N VAL A 6 26.67 28.30 -0.05
CA VAL A 6 26.54 29.04 -1.32
C VAL A 6 25.74 30.33 -1.13
N LEU A 7 24.57 30.25 -0.49
CA LEU A 7 23.73 31.43 -0.28
C LEU A 7 24.39 32.43 0.67
N GLY A 8 25.04 31.98 1.73
CA GLY A 8 25.75 32.85 2.69
C GLY A 8 27.02 33.48 2.10
N PHE A 9 27.72 32.79 1.19
CA PHE A 9 28.84 33.39 0.46
C PHE A 9 28.36 34.49 -0.48
N LEU A 10 27.27 34.23 -1.23
CA LEU A 10 26.63 35.25 -2.07
C LEU A 10 26.00 36.37 -1.23
N GLU A 11 25.71 36.17 0.05
CA GLU A 11 25.23 37.26 0.90
C GLU A 11 26.32 38.33 1.06
N LYS A 12 27.56 37.86 1.26
CA LYS A 12 28.75 38.70 1.50
C LYS A 12 29.46 39.14 0.21
N ASN A 13 29.31 38.39 -0.88
CA ASN A 13 29.98 38.61 -2.16
C ASN A 13 28.95 38.71 -3.30
N GLU A 14 29.19 39.55 -4.30
CA GLU A 14 28.22 39.75 -5.39
C GLU A 14 28.08 38.53 -6.32
N GLU A 15 29.17 37.77 -6.50
CA GLU A 15 29.20 36.58 -7.34
C GLU A 15 30.20 35.53 -6.85
N ILE A 16 29.97 34.28 -7.25
CA ILE A 16 30.97 33.22 -7.25
C ILE A 16 31.52 33.16 -8.67
N SER A 17 32.76 33.62 -8.85
CA SER A 17 33.38 33.73 -10.17
C SER A 17 33.70 32.37 -10.78
N ASP A 18 34.19 31.43 -9.97
CA ASP A 18 34.56 30.07 -10.36
C ASP A 18 34.09 29.04 -9.32
N SER A 19 33.10 28.22 -9.69
CA SER A 19 32.57 27.16 -8.84
C SER A 19 33.59 26.09 -8.41
N ARG A 20 34.67 25.86 -9.18
CA ARG A 20 35.69 24.85 -8.83
C ARG A 20 36.63 25.38 -7.76
N VAL A 21 37.08 26.63 -7.90
CA VAL A 21 37.88 27.30 -6.87
C VAL A 21 37.10 27.36 -5.57
N PHE A 22 35.83 27.76 -5.65
CA PHE A 22 34.93 27.78 -4.50
C PHE A 22 34.76 26.40 -3.85
N ALA A 23 34.59 25.35 -4.65
CA ALA A 23 34.51 23.98 -4.14
C ALA A 23 35.81 23.53 -3.44
N GLU A 24 36.97 23.89 -3.97
CA GLU A 24 38.27 23.58 -3.37
C GLU A 24 38.51 24.33 -2.05
N GLU A 25 38.18 25.63 -1.99
CA GLU A 25 38.33 26.47 -0.80
C GLU A 25 37.47 25.98 0.36
N ASP A 26 36.21 25.64 0.08
CA ASP A 26 35.25 25.16 1.09
C ASP A 26 35.27 23.63 1.29
N LYS A 27 36.18 22.91 0.60
CA LYS A 27 36.32 21.43 0.64
C LYS A 27 35.02 20.68 0.30
N ILE A 28 34.26 21.20 -0.66
CA ILE A 28 33.00 20.62 -1.16
C ILE A 28 33.30 19.83 -2.44
N ASN A 29 32.64 18.68 -2.63
CA ASN A 29 32.73 17.98 -3.92
C ASN A 29 32.05 18.82 -5.02
N HIS A 30 32.75 19.07 -6.13
CA HIS A 30 32.23 19.91 -7.23
C HIS A 30 30.93 19.36 -7.84
N ASP A 31 30.75 18.03 -7.93
CA ASP A 31 29.52 17.41 -8.45
C ASP A 31 28.32 17.65 -7.51
N GLU A 32 28.57 17.66 -6.20
CA GLU A 32 27.54 17.99 -5.20
C GLU A 32 27.15 19.47 -5.31
N LEU A 33 28.15 20.35 -5.45
CA LEU A 33 27.95 21.78 -5.64
C LEU A 33 27.16 22.09 -6.93
N GLU A 34 27.45 21.39 -8.03
CA GLU A 34 26.73 21.54 -9.29
C GLU A 34 25.24 21.21 -9.14
N ASN A 35 24.91 20.10 -8.49
CA ASN A 35 23.52 19.71 -8.25
C ASN A 35 22.78 20.74 -7.41
N ILE A 36 23.47 21.32 -6.42
CA ILE A 36 22.93 22.39 -5.57
C ILE A 36 22.68 23.68 -6.36
N ILE A 37 23.64 24.13 -7.17
CA ILE A 37 23.48 25.33 -8.01
C ILE A 37 22.29 25.16 -8.96
N LYS A 38 22.12 23.98 -9.57
CA LYS A 38 20.97 23.66 -10.42
C LYS A 38 19.65 23.67 -9.63
N SER A 39 19.62 23.10 -8.43
CA SER A 39 18.46 23.13 -7.52
C SER A 39 18.08 24.56 -7.14
N LEU A 40 19.05 25.40 -6.76
CA LEU A 40 18.82 26.80 -6.40
C LEU A 40 18.36 27.64 -7.60
N LYS A 41 18.84 27.35 -8.81
CA LYS A 41 18.36 27.96 -10.05
C LYS A 41 16.92 27.58 -10.38
N ALA A 42 16.52 26.33 -10.14
CA ALA A 42 15.12 25.90 -10.32
C ALA A 42 14.13 26.67 -9.44
N HIS A 43 14.60 27.17 -8.29
CA HIS A 43 13.84 28.04 -7.38
C HIS A 43 14.08 29.54 -7.62
N GLU A 44 14.74 29.91 -8.73
CA GLU A 44 15.05 31.30 -9.13
C GLU A 44 15.86 32.10 -8.07
N ARG A 45 16.56 31.41 -7.18
CA ARG A 45 17.33 32.03 -6.10
C ARG A 45 18.73 32.47 -6.54
N VAL A 46 19.30 31.73 -7.48
CA VAL A 46 20.57 32.04 -8.12
C VAL A 46 20.43 31.90 -9.62
N ASP A 47 21.23 32.69 -10.32
CA ASP A 47 21.46 32.59 -11.75
C ASP A 47 22.89 32.13 -11.98
N PHE A 48 23.15 31.43 -13.08
CA PHE A 48 24.52 31.06 -13.42
C PHE A 48 24.80 31.14 -14.92
N LYS A 49 26.06 31.40 -15.25
CA LYS A 49 26.63 31.27 -16.60
C LYS A 49 27.65 30.15 -16.62
N LEU A 50 27.62 29.36 -17.69
CA LEU A 50 28.58 28.28 -17.90
C LEU A 50 29.77 28.81 -18.69
N THR A 51 30.97 28.51 -18.21
CA THR A 51 32.22 28.75 -18.94
C THR A 51 32.97 27.44 -19.06
N ASN A 52 33.45 27.12 -20.26
CA ASN A 52 34.30 25.96 -20.47
C ASN A 52 35.75 26.35 -20.13
N GLN A 53 36.36 25.58 -19.24
CA GLN A 53 37.80 25.63 -19.00
C GLN A 53 38.43 24.36 -19.56
N ASP A 54 39.27 24.58 -20.56
CA ASP A 54 40.07 23.56 -21.23
C ASP A 54 41.41 23.44 -20.49
N ARG A 55 41.64 22.30 -19.82
CA ARG A 55 42.91 22.01 -19.16
C ARG A 55 43.55 20.80 -19.83
N TRP A 56 44.81 20.96 -20.22
CA TRP A 56 45.65 19.85 -20.66
C TRP A 56 46.19 19.13 -19.44
N GLU A 57 45.88 17.84 -19.32
CA GLU A 57 46.41 16.96 -18.28
C GLU A 57 47.25 15.85 -18.92
N LEU A 58 48.34 15.47 -18.25
CA LEU A 58 49.14 14.32 -18.66
C LEU A 58 48.34 13.05 -18.41
N THR A 59 48.28 12.17 -19.41
CA THR A 59 47.80 10.79 -19.21
C THR A 59 48.77 10.04 -18.32
N ASP A 60 48.39 8.87 -17.81
CA ASP A 60 49.30 8.08 -16.97
C ASP A 60 50.56 7.65 -17.76
N GLU A 61 50.41 7.41 -19.06
CA GLU A 61 51.53 7.21 -19.99
C GLU A 61 52.38 8.48 -20.13
N GLY A 62 51.75 9.65 -20.27
CA GLY A 62 52.42 10.95 -20.30
C GLY A 62 53.17 11.31 -19.01
N LYS A 63 52.63 10.96 -17.84
CA LYS A 63 53.33 11.11 -16.55
C LYS A 63 54.57 10.22 -16.50
N ASN A 64 54.44 8.98 -16.94
CA ASN A 64 55.57 8.05 -17.00
C ASN A 64 56.65 8.51 -17.99
N TYR A 65 56.27 9.08 -19.14
CA TYR A 65 57.22 9.72 -20.06
C TYR A 65 57.90 10.94 -19.43
N ALA A 66 57.17 11.75 -18.65
CA ALA A 66 57.72 12.92 -17.96
C ALA A 66 58.69 12.53 -16.83
N GLU A 67 58.46 11.40 -16.15
CA GLU A 67 59.30 10.89 -15.06
C GLU A 67 60.48 10.05 -15.54
N SER A 68 60.28 9.20 -16.56
CA SER A 68 61.21 8.15 -16.98
C SER A 68 61.85 8.39 -18.36
N GLY A 69 61.37 9.37 -19.13
CA GLY A 69 61.77 9.60 -20.53
C GLY A 69 60.98 8.74 -21.53
N SER A 70 61.04 9.06 -22.82
CA SER A 70 60.30 8.29 -23.84
C SER A 70 60.92 6.89 -24.04
N PRO A 71 60.11 5.86 -24.37
CA PRO A 71 60.58 4.52 -24.69
C PRO A 71 61.60 4.48 -25.83
N GLU A 72 61.50 5.35 -26.85
CA GLU A 72 62.53 5.44 -27.89
C GLU A 72 63.85 6.01 -27.34
N ALA A 73 63.78 7.00 -26.44
CA ALA A 73 64.95 7.57 -25.79
C ALA A 73 65.63 6.55 -24.86
N CYS A 74 64.85 5.72 -24.15
CA CYS A 74 65.38 4.59 -23.37
C CYS A 74 65.98 3.49 -24.28
N LYS A 75 65.30 3.13 -25.38
CA LYS A 75 65.75 2.10 -26.34
C LYS A 75 67.03 2.51 -27.08
N ASN A 76 67.16 3.79 -27.40
CA ASN A 76 68.35 4.36 -28.05
C ASN A 76 69.45 4.76 -27.05
N LYS A 77 69.26 4.50 -25.74
CA LYS A 77 70.18 4.85 -24.64
C LYS A 77 70.48 6.35 -24.52
N TRP A 78 69.54 7.21 -24.90
CA TRP A 78 69.67 8.67 -24.80
C TRP A 78 69.37 9.21 -23.38
N VAL A 79 68.83 8.36 -22.50
CA VAL A 79 68.53 8.69 -21.09
C VAL A 79 69.05 7.56 -20.20
N GLU A 80 69.93 7.88 -19.24
CA GLU A 80 70.35 6.97 -18.16
C GLU A 80 69.43 7.14 -16.94
N VAL A 81 68.57 6.17 -16.67
CA VAL A 81 67.74 6.16 -15.45
C VAL A 81 68.55 5.56 -14.30
N LYS A 82 69.12 6.41 -13.43
CA LYS A 82 69.72 5.97 -12.16
C LYS A 82 68.66 5.85 -11.06
N LYS A 83 68.61 4.69 -10.41
CA LYS A 83 67.65 4.38 -9.33
C LYS A 83 67.96 5.18 -8.06
N ILE A 84 66.90 5.79 -7.53
CA ILE A 84 66.68 6.31 -6.16
C ILE A 84 67.13 7.75 -5.89
N GLY A 85 66.13 8.62 -5.68
CA GLY A 85 66.18 9.76 -4.74
C GLY A 85 66.98 10.99 -5.21
N LYS A 86 66.24 12.07 -5.53
CA LYS A 86 66.74 13.41 -5.90
C LYS A 86 67.53 13.47 -7.21
N ILE A 87 66.83 13.74 -8.31
CA ILE A 87 67.45 14.41 -9.46
C ILE A 87 67.60 15.88 -9.07
N GLN A 88 68.78 16.18 -8.53
CA GLN A 88 69.24 17.54 -8.35
C GLN A 88 69.64 18.09 -9.73
N GLU A 89 68.92 19.13 -10.10
CA GLU A 89 69.05 20.01 -11.26
C GLU A 89 70.31 19.86 -12.12
N LYS A 90 70.07 19.46 -13.38
CA LYS A 90 70.92 19.90 -14.50
C LYS A 90 70.13 20.16 -15.77
N PHE A 91 68.92 20.73 -15.66
CA PHE A 91 68.19 21.34 -16.78
C PHE A 91 67.17 22.38 -16.25
N GLN A 92 67.69 23.43 -15.59
CA GLN A 92 66.87 24.56 -15.12
C GLN A 92 66.42 25.51 -16.25
N THR A 93 66.77 25.26 -17.52
CA THR A 93 66.55 26.24 -18.61
C THR A 93 65.35 25.93 -19.53
N LEU A 94 64.69 24.76 -19.41
CA LEU A 94 63.62 24.37 -20.35
C LEU A 94 62.19 24.51 -19.79
N ARG A 95 62.03 25.02 -18.56
CA ARG A 95 60.74 24.99 -17.85
C ARG A 95 59.65 25.98 -18.31
N LYS A 96 59.86 26.80 -19.34
CA LYS A 96 58.79 27.69 -19.85
C LYS A 96 58.71 27.89 -21.37
N ILE A 97 59.69 27.43 -22.16
CA ILE A 97 59.80 27.82 -23.58
C ILE A 97 59.58 26.65 -24.57
N GLU A 98 59.69 25.39 -24.15
CA GLU A 98 59.65 24.27 -25.12
C GLU A 98 58.37 23.45 -25.18
N LEU A 99 57.40 23.67 -24.28
CA LEU A 99 56.06 23.08 -24.42
C LEU A 99 55.22 23.75 -25.53
N ARG A 100 55.74 24.74 -26.27
CA ARG A 100 55.08 25.23 -27.51
C ARG A 100 55.82 24.83 -28.78
N ARG A 101 57.08 24.40 -28.70
CA ARG A 101 57.90 24.06 -29.87
C ARG A 101 57.91 22.59 -30.25
N ILE A 102 57.56 21.69 -29.32
CA ILE A 102 57.45 20.24 -29.60
C ILE A 102 56.06 19.83 -30.14
N PHE A 103 55.07 20.72 -30.05
CA PHE A 103 53.68 20.41 -30.43
C PHE A 103 53.32 20.24 -31.92
N PRO A 104 54.15 20.60 -32.94
CA PRO A 104 53.77 20.32 -34.33
C PRO A 104 54.15 18.91 -34.84
N VAL A 105 54.92 18.10 -34.08
CA VAL A 105 55.55 16.87 -34.60
C VAL A 105 55.30 15.64 -33.73
N LEU A 106 54.12 15.53 -33.13
CA LEU A 106 53.64 14.25 -32.60
C LEU A 106 52.45 13.83 -33.45
N GLU A 107 52.62 12.74 -34.20
CA GLU A 107 51.53 12.12 -34.92
C GLU A 107 50.36 11.82 -33.96
N PRO A 108 49.10 11.79 -34.44
CA PRO A 108 47.89 11.68 -33.61
C PRO A 108 47.74 10.38 -32.79
N THR A 109 48.76 9.52 -32.77
CA THR A 109 48.73 8.15 -32.27
C THR A 109 49.22 7.98 -30.83
N GLN A 110 49.99 8.93 -30.27
CA GLN A 110 50.47 8.83 -28.87
C GLN A 110 49.64 9.72 -27.94
N LYS A 111 48.72 9.11 -27.18
CA LYS A 111 47.85 9.76 -26.18
C LYS A 111 48.63 10.17 -24.90
N LEU A 112 49.66 11.00 -25.01
CA LEU A 112 50.48 11.44 -23.87
C LEU A 112 49.84 12.58 -23.06
N VAL A 113 48.96 13.35 -23.70
CA VAL A 113 48.21 14.44 -23.07
C VAL A 113 46.75 14.29 -23.47
N GLU A 114 45.87 14.49 -22.50
CA GLU A 114 44.44 14.50 -22.72
C GLU A 114 43.88 15.89 -22.42
N LEU A 115 43.02 16.38 -23.32
CA LEU A 115 42.27 17.61 -23.11
C LEU A 115 41.07 17.30 -22.21
N LYS A 116 41.16 17.65 -20.92
CA LYS A 116 39.99 17.62 -20.05
C LYS A 116 39.23 18.93 -20.16
N ARG A 117 38.03 18.83 -20.75
CA ARG A 117 37.06 19.91 -20.74
C ARG A 117 36.31 19.87 -19.43
N SER A 118 36.41 20.95 -18.67
CA SER A 118 35.66 21.12 -17.43
C SER A 118 34.69 22.29 -17.57
N VAL A 119 33.48 22.10 -17.06
CA VAL A 119 32.47 23.15 -17.03
C VAL A 119 32.55 23.83 -15.67
N VAL A 120 32.60 25.16 -15.69
CA VAL A 120 32.62 26.00 -14.49
C VAL A 120 31.36 26.87 -14.47
N TYR A 121 30.75 26.97 -13.29
CA TYR A 121 29.58 27.79 -13.03
C TYR A 121 30.03 29.14 -12.43
N ASN A 122 29.71 30.24 -13.12
CA ASN A 122 29.74 31.58 -12.56
C ASN A 122 28.35 31.87 -11.99
N VAL A 123 28.23 32.00 -10.66
CA VAL A 123 26.93 32.05 -9.96
C VAL A 123 26.68 33.44 -9.40
N ARG A 124 25.47 33.96 -9.61
CA ARG A 124 25.01 35.28 -9.16
C ARG A 124 23.66 35.16 -8.45
N LYS A 125 23.28 36.21 -7.73
CA LYS A 125 21.95 36.31 -7.11
C LYS A 125 20.87 36.31 -8.19
N GLY A 126 19.87 35.45 -8.02
CA GLY A 126 18.67 35.42 -8.86
C GLY A 126 17.60 36.39 -8.35
N SER A 127 16.48 36.49 -9.07
CA SER A 127 15.38 37.41 -8.76
C SER A 127 14.70 37.14 -7.41
N LYS A 128 14.71 35.90 -6.93
CA LYS A 128 14.11 35.47 -5.65
C LYS A 128 15.15 35.11 -4.59
N TYR A 129 16.34 35.71 -4.65
CA TYR A 129 17.40 35.45 -3.69
C TYR A 129 16.93 35.73 -2.24
N THR A 130 17.21 34.81 -1.31
CA THR A 130 16.96 35.00 0.12
C THR A 130 18.01 34.22 0.92
N PRO A 131 18.66 34.83 1.93
CA PRO A 131 19.75 34.21 2.67
C PRO A 131 19.30 33.03 3.55
N THR A 132 18.03 33.02 3.98
CA THR A 132 17.44 31.96 4.80
C THR A 132 16.32 31.21 4.07
N MET A 133 16.30 29.89 4.23
CA MET A 133 15.22 29.02 3.75
C MET A 133 14.12 28.99 4.81
N LYS A 134 12.90 29.44 4.48
CA LYS A 134 11.73 29.08 5.28
C LYS A 134 11.43 27.60 5.02
N LYS A 135 11.35 26.80 6.08
CA LYS A 135 11.04 25.36 5.98
C LYS A 135 9.58 25.23 5.52
N VAL A 136 9.39 24.76 4.28
CA VAL A 136 8.06 24.56 3.70
C VAL A 136 7.49 23.24 4.22
N THR A 137 6.23 23.25 4.65
CA THR A 137 5.53 22.05 5.11
C THR A 137 4.86 21.37 3.91
N THR A 138 5.05 20.06 3.78
CA THR A 138 4.50 19.28 2.66
C THR A 138 3.01 18.98 2.81
N ASP A 139 2.55 18.75 4.04
CA ASP A 139 1.17 18.34 4.30
C ASP A 139 0.63 18.86 5.65
N LEU A 140 -0.69 18.93 5.73
CA LEU A 140 -1.42 19.16 6.98
C LEU A 140 -1.45 17.88 7.80
N THR A 141 -0.90 17.92 9.00
CA THR A 141 -0.86 16.83 9.98
C THR A 141 -1.71 17.19 11.20
N ARG A 142 -2.10 16.18 11.99
CA ARG A 142 -2.84 16.41 13.26
C ARG A 142 -2.12 17.35 14.23
N GLU A 143 -0.79 17.37 14.19
CA GLU A 143 0.04 18.17 15.08
C GLU A 143 0.09 19.65 14.65
N ASN A 144 0.05 19.90 13.34
CA ASN A 144 0.22 21.25 12.78
C ASN A 144 -1.12 21.92 12.42
N ILE A 145 -2.24 21.19 12.51
CA ILE A 145 -3.58 21.68 12.19
C ILE A 145 -4.04 22.85 13.07
N ALA A 146 -3.47 23.02 14.27
CA ALA A 146 -3.80 24.15 15.14
C ALA A 146 -3.20 25.47 14.63
N ASN A 147 -2.00 25.42 14.02
CA ASN A 147 -1.23 26.60 13.58
C ASN A 147 -1.10 26.67 12.05
N TRP A 148 -2.00 26.02 11.31
CA TRP A 148 -1.89 25.87 9.86
C TRP A 148 -1.82 27.19 9.08
N LYS A 149 -2.39 28.27 9.62
CA LYS A 149 -2.39 29.61 9.01
C LYS A 149 -1.00 30.25 8.94
N GLU A 150 -0.08 29.82 9.79
CA GLU A 150 1.29 30.35 9.85
C GLU A 150 2.27 29.49 9.05
N LEU A 151 1.84 28.33 8.54
CA LEU A 151 2.65 27.43 7.75
C LEU A 151 2.71 27.88 6.29
N VAL A 152 3.92 27.84 5.71
CA VAL A 152 4.08 27.92 4.26
C VAL A 152 3.96 26.50 3.72
N LEU A 153 2.86 26.21 3.04
CA LEU A 153 2.58 24.91 2.41
C LEU A 153 3.20 24.84 1.02
N LYS A 154 3.69 23.67 0.64
CA LYS A 154 4.17 23.41 -0.72
C LYS A 154 2.96 23.36 -1.67
N GLU A 155 3.04 24.06 -2.79
CA GLU A 155 1.98 24.00 -3.80
C GLU A 155 1.84 22.56 -4.36
N TYR A 156 0.60 22.09 -4.45
CA TYR A 156 0.29 20.78 -4.97
C TYR A 156 0.38 20.78 -6.51
N ASN A 157 1.05 19.77 -7.07
CA ASN A 157 1.18 19.65 -8.52
C ASN A 157 -0.08 19.04 -9.14
N PHE A 158 -1.03 19.87 -9.54
CA PHE A 158 -2.27 19.44 -10.21
C PHE A 158 -2.06 18.79 -11.60
N LYS A 159 -0.86 18.88 -12.18
CA LYS A 159 -0.54 18.24 -13.47
C LYS A 159 -0.05 16.80 -13.32
N ALA A 160 0.25 16.35 -12.09
CA ALA A 160 0.68 14.99 -11.84
C ALA A 160 -0.52 14.04 -11.77
N ASN A 161 -0.37 12.84 -12.32
CA ASN A 161 -1.34 11.78 -12.10
C ASN A 161 -1.37 11.44 -10.59
N GLY A 162 -2.58 11.38 -10.03
CA GLY A 162 -2.78 10.97 -8.63
C GLY A 162 -2.38 9.52 -8.41
N SER A 163 -2.19 9.16 -7.13
CA SER A 163 -1.96 7.76 -6.76
C SER A 163 -3.16 6.90 -7.15
N THR A 164 -2.90 5.78 -7.83
CA THR A 164 -3.95 4.81 -8.14
C THR A 164 -4.45 4.17 -6.85
N ILE A 165 -5.77 4.16 -6.66
CA ILE A 165 -6.40 3.43 -5.57
C ILE A 165 -6.33 1.95 -5.92
N GLN A 166 -5.88 1.10 -5.02
CA GLN A 166 -5.94 -0.34 -5.22
C GLN A 166 -7.40 -0.80 -5.22
N CYS A 167 -7.97 -1.01 -6.41
CA CYS A 167 -9.27 -1.63 -6.60
C CYS A 167 -9.12 -3.13 -6.94
N GLY A 168 -10.20 -3.89 -6.75
CA GLY A 168 -10.29 -5.25 -7.29
C GLY A 168 -10.28 -5.20 -8.82
N HIS A 169 -9.68 -6.19 -9.46
CA HIS A 169 -9.68 -6.31 -10.92
C HIS A 169 -10.56 -7.49 -11.32
N LEU A 170 -11.34 -7.32 -12.39
CA LEU A 170 -12.10 -8.41 -12.97
C LEU A 170 -11.14 -9.41 -13.64
N HIS A 171 -11.03 -10.60 -13.08
CA HIS A 171 -10.22 -11.66 -13.68
C HIS A 171 -10.92 -12.17 -14.97
N PRO A 172 -10.23 -12.29 -16.13
CA PRO A 172 -10.86 -12.73 -17.38
C PRO A 172 -11.57 -14.08 -17.30
N LEU A 173 -11.05 -15.00 -16.47
CA LEU A 173 -11.71 -16.28 -16.18
C LEU A 173 -13.07 -16.10 -15.50
N ASN A 174 -13.19 -15.15 -14.56
CA ASN A 174 -14.45 -14.89 -13.87
C ASN A 174 -15.48 -14.35 -14.86
N LYS A 175 -15.06 -13.47 -15.77
CA LYS A 175 -15.92 -12.97 -16.86
C LYS A 175 -16.43 -14.13 -17.72
N CYS A 176 -15.53 -14.96 -18.25
CA CYS A 176 -15.89 -16.11 -19.08
C CYS A 176 -16.88 -17.07 -18.41
N VAL A 177 -16.61 -17.44 -17.14
CA VAL A 177 -17.47 -18.33 -16.36
C VAL A 177 -18.84 -17.70 -16.10
N HIS A 178 -18.89 -16.38 -15.87
CA HIS A 178 -20.12 -15.65 -15.62
C HIS A 178 -20.99 -15.54 -16.87
N GLU A 179 -20.40 -15.20 -18.01
CA GLU A 179 -21.14 -15.00 -19.28
C GLU A 179 -21.54 -16.33 -19.91
N THR A 180 -20.54 -17.20 -20.15
CA THR A 180 -20.68 -18.40 -20.98
C THR A 180 -20.71 -19.72 -20.22
N GLY A 181 -20.44 -19.67 -18.91
CA GLY A 181 -20.39 -20.86 -18.07
C GLY A 181 -19.00 -21.48 -17.97
N GLY A 182 -18.92 -22.47 -17.09
CA GLY A 182 -17.69 -23.13 -16.71
C GLY A 182 -17.93 -24.01 -15.48
N TYR A 183 -17.05 -24.99 -15.29
CA TYR A 183 -17.10 -25.89 -14.11
C TYR A 183 -18.43 -26.64 -13.90
N GLY A 184 -19.14 -26.96 -14.99
CA GLY A 184 -20.46 -27.61 -14.97
C GLY A 184 -21.64 -26.63 -14.95
N SER A 185 -21.41 -25.33 -14.75
CA SER A 185 -22.43 -24.29 -14.91
C SER A 185 -22.53 -23.83 -16.36
N ARG A 186 -23.73 -23.40 -16.78
CA ARG A 186 -24.00 -22.82 -18.10
C ARG A 186 -23.74 -21.30 -18.14
N GLY A 187 -23.36 -20.70 -17.01
CA GLY A 187 -23.24 -19.24 -16.90
C GLY A 187 -24.61 -18.56 -16.87
N TYR A 188 -24.61 -17.24 -17.00
CA TYR A 188 -25.82 -16.41 -16.92
C TYR A 188 -26.32 -15.89 -18.28
N TRP A 189 -25.58 -16.12 -19.36
CA TRP A 189 -25.96 -15.79 -20.75
C TRP A 189 -26.25 -14.31 -20.98
N TYR A 190 -25.41 -13.46 -20.40
CA TYR A 190 -25.39 -12.04 -20.69
C TYR A 190 -23.96 -11.53 -20.65
N ASP A 191 -23.70 -10.42 -21.32
CA ASP A 191 -22.40 -9.76 -21.32
C ASP A 191 -22.18 -9.05 -19.97
N LEU A 192 -21.12 -9.44 -19.25
CA LEU A 192 -20.75 -8.82 -18.00
C LEU A 192 -20.10 -7.47 -18.30
N ASP A 193 -20.81 -6.40 -17.95
CA ASP A 193 -20.33 -5.03 -18.05
C ASP A 193 -19.20 -4.77 -17.02
N PRO A 194 -17.96 -4.53 -17.45
CA PRO A 194 -16.86 -4.21 -16.55
C PRO A 194 -17.06 -2.88 -15.83
N GLU A 195 -17.78 -1.92 -16.39
CA GLU A 195 -18.04 -0.64 -15.72
C GLU A 195 -18.96 -0.84 -14.52
N GLU A 196 -20.01 -1.65 -14.67
CA GLU A 196 -20.89 -2.06 -13.57
C GLU A 196 -20.11 -2.76 -12.45
N ALA A 197 -19.24 -3.73 -12.79
CA ALA A 197 -18.45 -4.46 -11.81
C ALA A 197 -17.43 -3.59 -11.04
N ASN A 198 -16.99 -2.48 -11.64
CA ASN A 198 -16.05 -1.54 -11.03
C ASN A 198 -16.72 -0.43 -10.21
N LYS A 199 -18.06 -0.39 -10.14
CA LYS A 199 -18.78 0.58 -9.30
C LYS A 199 -18.49 0.31 -7.83
N ASN A 200 -17.98 1.32 -7.15
CA ASN A 200 -17.85 1.27 -5.70
C ASN A 200 -19.22 1.34 -5.04
N LEU A 201 -19.41 0.52 -4.02
CA LEU A 201 -20.61 0.50 -3.18
C LEU A 201 -20.25 0.32 -1.72
N LEU A 202 -21.17 0.70 -0.83
CA LEU A 202 -21.08 0.32 0.57
C LEU A 202 -21.43 -1.16 0.70
N ARG A 203 -20.63 -1.91 1.46
CA ARG A 203 -20.78 -3.37 1.60
C ARG A 203 -22.19 -3.72 2.08
N THR A 204 -22.93 -4.46 1.25
CA THR A 204 -24.30 -4.88 1.52
C THR A 204 -24.39 -6.12 2.40
N HIS A 205 -23.39 -7.00 2.36
CA HIS A 205 -23.32 -8.22 3.17
C HIS A 205 -21.86 -8.66 3.44
N THR A 206 -21.65 -9.40 4.53
CA THR A 206 -20.31 -9.90 4.91
C THR A 206 -19.76 -10.97 3.97
N THR A 207 -20.58 -11.56 3.09
CA THR A 207 -20.13 -12.56 2.12
C THR A 207 -19.06 -12.01 1.17
N ALA A 208 -19.01 -10.69 0.93
CA ALA A 208 -17.91 -10.07 0.19
C ALA A 208 -16.54 -10.24 0.91
N VAL A 209 -16.53 -10.18 2.25
CA VAL A 209 -15.34 -10.43 3.07
C VAL A 209 -14.96 -11.90 3.02
N ILE A 210 -15.95 -12.79 3.10
CA ILE A 210 -15.75 -14.24 2.98
C ILE A 210 -15.19 -14.58 1.59
N ALA A 211 -15.74 -14.02 0.52
CA ALA A 211 -15.24 -14.22 -0.84
C ALA A 211 -13.79 -13.75 -1.00
N LYS A 212 -13.44 -12.58 -0.45
CA LYS A 212 -12.05 -12.10 -0.42
C LYS A 212 -11.13 -13.06 0.32
N LYS A 213 -11.57 -13.57 1.49
CA LYS A 213 -10.78 -14.52 2.27
C LYS A 213 -10.62 -15.85 1.55
N LEU A 214 -11.70 -16.39 0.96
CA LEU A 214 -11.67 -17.62 0.16
C LEU A 214 -10.71 -17.47 -1.03
N TYR A 215 -10.77 -16.36 -1.76
CA TYR A 215 -9.83 -16.09 -2.85
C TYR A 215 -8.38 -16.09 -2.36
N GLN A 216 -8.08 -15.38 -1.25
CA GLN A 216 -6.74 -15.40 -0.66
C GLN A 216 -6.26 -16.80 -0.32
N LEU A 217 -7.14 -17.67 0.20
CA LEU A 217 -6.80 -19.05 0.53
C LEU A 217 -6.52 -19.88 -0.72
N ALA A 218 -7.30 -19.70 -1.79
CA ALA A 218 -7.07 -20.39 -3.06
C ALA A 218 -5.71 -20.06 -3.67
N GLN A 219 -5.18 -18.86 -3.43
CA GLN A 219 -3.87 -18.44 -3.95
C GLN A 219 -2.67 -18.92 -3.10
N MET A 220 -2.91 -19.46 -1.89
CA MET A 220 -1.84 -19.90 -1.00
C MET A 220 -1.32 -21.30 -1.38
N LYS A 221 -0.12 -21.36 -1.98
CA LYS A 221 0.54 -22.61 -2.42
C LYS A 221 0.80 -23.64 -1.31
N GLN A 222 0.79 -23.24 -0.04
CA GLN A 222 1.15 -24.09 1.10
C GLN A 222 -0.05 -24.66 1.87
N ILE A 223 -1.29 -24.29 1.51
CA ILE A 223 -2.48 -24.82 2.19
C ILE A 223 -2.84 -26.17 1.58
N SER A 224 -2.80 -27.23 2.41
CA SER A 224 -3.51 -28.46 2.10
C SER A 224 -4.97 -28.33 2.54
N PHE A 225 -5.87 -28.49 1.57
CA PHE A 225 -7.31 -28.58 1.81
C PHE A 225 -7.77 -29.97 2.32
N ASP A 226 -6.82 -30.87 2.62
CA ASP A 226 -7.12 -32.08 3.39
C ASP A 226 -7.49 -31.73 4.84
N SER A 227 -7.06 -30.56 5.32
CA SER A 227 -7.49 -29.99 6.60
C SER A 227 -8.65 -29.01 6.44
N ILE A 228 -9.62 -29.07 7.35
CA ILE A 228 -10.77 -28.15 7.35
C ILE A 228 -10.34 -26.78 7.86
N SER A 229 -10.62 -25.74 7.08
CA SER A 229 -10.45 -24.35 7.49
C SER A 229 -11.78 -23.73 7.92
N LYS A 230 -11.79 -23.00 9.03
CA LYS A 230 -12.99 -22.34 9.58
C LYS A 230 -12.72 -20.85 9.77
N TYR A 231 -13.61 -20.01 9.27
CA TYR A 231 -13.52 -18.55 9.42
C TYR A 231 -14.88 -17.99 9.81
N TYR A 232 -14.87 -16.83 10.46
CA TYR A 232 -16.06 -16.06 10.73
C TYR A 232 -15.75 -14.57 10.62
N SER A 233 -16.79 -13.77 10.42
CA SER A 233 -16.74 -12.32 10.41
C SER A 233 -17.97 -11.78 11.14
N VAL A 234 -17.77 -10.74 11.93
CA VAL A 234 -18.85 -9.95 12.53
C VAL A 234 -18.58 -8.51 12.14
N ASP A 235 -19.47 -7.93 11.33
CA ASP A 235 -19.21 -6.61 10.77
C ASP A 235 -20.50 -5.91 10.37
N ARG A 236 -20.41 -4.60 10.15
CA ARG A 236 -21.52 -3.75 9.74
C ARG A 236 -21.73 -3.77 8.23
N LEU A 237 -22.97 -3.74 7.79
CA LEU A 237 -23.40 -3.64 6.40
C LEU A 237 -24.32 -2.45 6.22
N PHE A 238 -24.50 -2.09 4.95
CA PHE A 238 -25.31 -0.96 4.51
C PHE A 238 -26.26 -1.42 3.42
N MET A 239 -27.56 -1.26 3.66
CA MET A 239 -28.63 -1.65 2.74
C MET A 239 -29.50 -0.42 2.49
N ASN A 240 -29.77 -0.13 1.22
CA ASN A 240 -30.64 0.98 0.84
C ASN A 240 -32.12 0.57 0.92
N GLU A 241 -32.54 0.17 2.11
CA GLU A 241 -33.90 -0.24 2.42
C GLU A 241 -34.59 0.82 3.27
N SER A 242 -35.93 0.88 3.20
CA SER A 242 -36.70 1.81 4.02
C SER A 242 -36.55 1.47 5.50
N VAL A 243 -36.09 2.44 6.30
CA VAL A 243 -35.90 2.26 7.74
C VAL A 243 -37.26 2.11 8.42
N ASP A 244 -37.47 0.99 9.09
CA ASP A 244 -38.67 0.74 9.90
C ASP A 244 -38.31 0.43 11.37
N ARG A 245 -39.25 -0.13 12.12
CA ARG A 245 -39.05 -0.45 13.55
C ARG A 245 -38.08 -1.63 13.78
N THR A 246 -37.90 -2.47 12.77
CA THR A 246 -37.12 -3.72 12.80
C THR A 246 -35.92 -3.73 11.85
N HIS A 247 -35.86 -2.79 10.91
CA HIS A 247 -34.82 -2.70 9.88
C HIS A 247 -34.16 -1.31 9.87
N LEU A 248 -32.84 -1.31 9.95
CA LEU A 248 -32.00 -0.12 9.76
C LEU A 248 -31.31 -0.17 8.39
N ALA A 249 -30.96 1.01 7.89
CA ALA A 249 -30.11 1.14 6.70
C ALA A 249 -28.66 0.66 6.95
N GLU A 250 -28.23 0.64 8.21
CA GLU A 250 -26.99 0.01 8.64
C GLU A 250 -27.25 -0.96 9.80
N PHE A 251 -26.72 -2.17 9.72
CA PHE A 251 -26.88 -3.19 10.77
C PHE A 251 -25.71 -4.17 10.75
N HIS A 252 -25.66 -5.11 11.71
CA HIS A 252 -24.54 -6.02 11.88
C HIS A 252 -24.89 -7.43 11.44
N GLN A 253 -24.02 -8.05 10.65
CA GLN A 253 -24.11 -9.45 10.25
C GLN A 253 -22.98 -10.25 10.85
N ILE A 254 -23.33 -11.43 11.33
CA ILE A 254 -22.40 -12.50 11.68
C ILE A 254 -22.45 -13.49 10.52
N GLU A 255 -21.29 -13.88 10.00
CA GLU A 255 -21.19 -14.88 8.96
C GLU A 255 -20.04 -15.83 9.25
N GLY A 256 -20.30 -17.14 9.12
CA GLY A 256 -19.32 -18.20 9.26
C GLY A 256 -19.16 -18.98 7.96
N VAL A 257 -17.94 -19.45 7.69
CA VAL A 257 -17.62 -20.32 6.57
C VAL A 257 -16.68 -21.43 7.01
N ILE A 258 -16.93 -22.63 6.50
CA ILE A 258 -16.07 -23.79 6.66
C ILE A 258 -15.75 -24.32 5.27
N CYS A 259 -14.45 -24.48 4.98
CA CYS A 259 -13.96 -24.91 3.67
C CYS A 259 -13.03 -26.12 3.83
N GLY A 260 -13.21 -27.12 2.97
CA GLY A 260 -12.42 -28.36 3.00
C GLY A 260 -13.01 -29.43 2.09
N LYS A 261 -12.30 -30.55 1.97
CA LYS A 261 -12.77 -31.73 1.24
C LYS A 261 -13.84 -32.50 2.02
N GLY A 262 -14.75 -33.15 1.30
CA GLY A 262 -15.77 -34.04 1.89
C GLY A 262 -16.91 -33.34 2.64
N LEU A 263 -16.97 -32.00 2.63
CA LEU A 263 -18.09 -31.27 3.24
C LEU A 263 -19.39 -31.55 2.46
N SER A 264 -20.46 -31.70 3.23
CA SER A 264 -21.79 -32.04 2.74
C SER A 264 -22.84 -31.21 3.47
N LEU A 265 -24.08 -31.26 3.00
CA LEU A 265 -25.19 -30.58 3.66
C LEU A 265 -25.37 -31.05 5.11
N GLY A 266 -25.14 -32.33 5.40
CA GLY A 266 -25.20 -32.86 6.77
C GLY A 266 -24.18 -32.22 7.71
N HIS A 267 -22.98 -31.89 7.22
CA HIS A 267 -21.99 -31.16 8.01
C HIS A 267 -22.45 -29.73 8.32
N LEU A 268 -23.10 -29.06 7.36
CA LEU A 268 -23.69 -27.74 7.60
C LEU A 268 -24.78 -27.81 8.67
N LEU A 269 -25.69 -28.76 8.57
CA LEU A 269 -26.75 -28.97 9.57
C LEU A 269 -26.17 -29.20 10.97
N GLY A 270 -25.18 -30.08 11.11
CA GLY A 270 -24.56 -30.35 12.42
C GLY A 270 -23.81 -29.13 13.00
N VAL A 271 -23.16 -28.32 12.15
CA VAL A 271 -22.54 -27.06 12.60
C VAL A 271 -23.59 -26.08 13.09
N LEU A 272 -24.71 -25.96 12.38
CA LEU A 272 -25.82 -25.07 12.76
C LEU A 272 -26.48 -25.54 14.05
N GLU A 273 -26.74 -26.84 14.21
CA GLU A 273 -27.26 -27.42 15.45
C GLU A 273 -26.36 -27.10 16.64
N GLU A 274 -25.05 -27.31 16.52
CA GLU A 274 -24.09 -26.98 17.58
C GLU A 274 -24.03 -25.48 17.87
N PHE A 275 -23.95 -24.65 16.82
CA PHE A 275 -23.88 -23.20 16.93
C PHE A 275 -25.10 -22.62 17.66
N PHE A 276 -26.30 -22.98 17.21
CA PHE A 276 -27.55 -22.50 17.81
C PHE A 276 -27.81 -23.13 19.19
N SER A 277 -27.38 -24.37 19.43
CA SER A 277 -27.43 -24.98 20.77
C SER A 277 -26.62 -24.17 21.78
N ARG A 278 -25.41 -23.72 21.41
CA ARG A 278 -24.62 -22.84 22.27
C ARG A 278 -25.19 -21.44 22.46
N MET A 279 -26.03 -20.98 21.54
CA MET A 279 -26.80 -19.75 21.72
C MET A 279 -28.07 -19.94 22.57
N GLY A 280 -28.33 -21.14 23.11
CA GLY A 280 -29.52 -21.45 23.91
C GLY A 280 -30.76 -21.82 23.10
N MET A 281 -30.61 -22.07 21.80
CA MET A 281 -31.70 -22.40 20.88
C MET A 281 -31.76 -23.91 20.62
N SER A 282 -31.55 -24.69 21.68
CA SER A 282 -31.13 -26.09 21.61
C SER A 282 -32.21 -27.09 21.20
N SER A 283 -33.50 -26.73 21.21
CA SER A 283 -34.56 -27.75 21.20
C SER A 283 -35.37 -27.90 19.90
N LYS A 284 -35.33 -26.94 18.95
CA LYS A 284 -36.22 -26.98 17.77
C LYS A 284 -35.67 -26.14 16.60
N LEU A 285 -34.75 -26.69 15.80
CA LEU A 285 -34.38 -26.09 14.50
C LEU A 285 -35.21 -26.72 13.38
N ARG A 286 -35.58 -25.89 12.39
CA ARG A 286 -36.16 -26.33 11.12
C ARG A 286 -35.41 -25.65 9.99
N PHE A 287 -35.17 -26.40 8.93
CA PHE A 287 -34.50 -25.93 7.74
C PHE A 287 -35.49 -25.89 6.59
N LYS A 288 -35.57 -24.75 5.90
CA LYS A 288 -36.45 -24.56 4.75
C LYS A 288 -35.59 -24.26 3.53
N PRO A 289 -35.71 -25.03 2.43
CA PRO A 289 -35.02 -24.71 1.19
C PRO A 289 -35.33 -23.27 0.75
N ALA A 290 -34.29 -22.55 0.36
CA ALA A 290 -34.36 -21.16 -0.07
C ALA A 290 -33.41 -20.94 -1.24
N PHE A 291 -33.44 -19.76 -1.84
CA PHE A 291 -32.58 -19.41 -2.96
C PHE A 291 -31.59 -18.30 -2.57
N ASN A 292 -30.31 -18.54 -2.84
CA ASN A 292 -29.26 -17.53 -2.86
C ASN A 292 -28.44 -17.75 -4.13
N SER A 293 -28.15 -16.68 -4.88
CA SER A 293 -27.49 -16.76 -6.19
C SER A 293 -26.11 -17.42 -6.15
N TYR A 294 -25.41 -17.33 -5.02
CA TYR A 294 -24.07 -17.86 -4.82
C TYR A 294 -24.03 -19.21 -4.07
N MET A 295 -25.18 -19.80 -3.71
CA MET A 295 -25.25 -21.06 -2.96
C MET A 295 -26.16 -22.11 -3.60
N GLU A 296 -25.72 -23.37 -3.58
CA GLU A 296 -26.51 -24.54 -3.95
C GLU A 296 -25.93 -25.81 -3.28
N PRO A 297 -26.70 -26.52 -2.42
CA PRO A 297 -28.03 -26.19 -1.91
C PRO A 297 -28.01 -25.02 -0.90
N ASN A 298 -29.17 -24.38 -0.71
CA ASN A 298 -29.36 -23.26 0.21
C ASN A 298 -30.62 -23.45 1.08
N MET A 299 -30.56 -22.99 2.33
CA MET A 299 -31.62 -23.13 3.32
C MET A 299 -31.67 -21.96 4.32
N GLU A 300 -32.90 -21.52 4.58
CA GLU A 300 -33.25 -20.68 5.72
C GLU A 300 -33.34 -21.53 6.99
N ILE A 301 -32.96 -20.93 8.12
CA ILE A 301 -32.92 -21.56 9.43
C ILE A 301 -34.02 -20.95 10.28
N PHE A 302 -34.89 -21.78 10.84
CA PHE A 302 -35.98 -21.39 11.72
C PHE A 302 -35.79 -22.01 13.09
N SER A 303 -36.12 -21.25 14.13
CA SER A 303 -36.24 -21.76 15.49
C SER A 303 -37.62 -21.46 16.06
N TYR A 304 -38.15 -22.37 16.87
CA TYR A 304 -39.41 -22.13 17.55
C TYR A 304 -39.20 -21.23 18.77
N HIS A 305 -39.88 -20.09 18.80
CA HIS A 305 -39.85 -19.17 19.93
C HIS A 305 -41.06 -19.45 20.82
N GLU A 306 -40.87 -19.91 22.06
CA GLU A 306 -42.00 -20.29 22.92
C GLU A 306 -42.84 -19.06 23.35
N GLY A 307 -42.23 -17.88 23.55
CA GLY A 307 -42.97 -16.65 23.89
C GLY A 307 -43.94 -16.20 22.79
N PHE A 308 -43.51 -16.18 21.52
CA PHE A 308 -44.38 -15.88 20.38
C PHE A 308 -45.18 -17.09 19.88
N LYS A 309 -44.93 -18.29 20.42
CA LYS A 309 -45.52 -19.58 19.99
C LYS A 309 -45.45 -19.81 18.48
N LYS A 310 -44.39 -19.35 17.82
CA LYS A 310 -44.23 -19.41 16.35
C LYS A 310 -42.80 -19.73 15.94
N TRP A 311 -42.66 -20.22 14.71
CA TRP A 311 -41.36 -20.37 14.05
C TRP A 311 -40.86 -19.01 13.59
N VAL A 312 -39.64 -18.66 13.98
CA VAL A 312 -38.98 -17.41 13.64
C VAL A 312 -37.72 -17.73 12.85
N GLU A 313 -37.51 -17.03 11.74
CA GLU A 313 -36.27 -17.10 10.97
C GLU A 313 -35.11 -16.52 11.79
N VAL A 314 -34.04 -17.29 11.91
CA VAL A 314 -32.87 -16.97 12.75
C VAL A 314 -31.57 -16.87 11.95
N GLY A 315 -31.60 -17.24 10.67
CA GLY A 315 -30.46 -17.10 9.77
C GLY A 315 -30.70 -17.76 8.41
N ASN A 316 -29.72 -17.63 7.54
CA ASN A 316 -29.67 -18.24 6.22
C ASN A 316 -28.32 -18.97 6.05
N SER A 317 -28.28 -20.01 5.24
CA SER A 317 -27.10 -20.85 5.08
C SER A 317 -27.13 -21.64 3.79
N GLY A 318 -25.98 -22.13 3.36
CA GLY A 318 -25.89 -22.96 2.18
C GLY A 318 -24.47 -23.38 1.85
N MET A 319 -24.32 -24.01 0.69
CA MET A 319 -23.04 -24.43 0.16
C MET A 319 -22.68 -23.54 -1.03
N PHE A 320 -21.48 -22.95 -1.05
CA PHE A 320 -21.06 -22.10 -2.16
C PHE A 320 -21.02 -22.89 -3.48
N ARG A 321 -21.55 -22.28 -4.53
CA ARG A 321 -21.64 -22.89 -5.86
C ARG A 321 -20.23 -23.17 -6.45
N PRO A 322 -20.05 -24.26 -7.21
CA PRO A 322 -18.76 -24.61 -7.81
C PRO A 322 -18.16 -23.51 -8.69
N GLU A 323 -18.97 -22.80 -9.47
CA GLU A 323 -18.52 -21.70 -10.34
C GLU A 323 -17.93 -20.52 -9.58
N MET A 324 -18.30 -20.32 -8.31
CA MET A 324 -17.71 -19.30 -7.45
C MET A 324 -16.35 -19.77 -6.89
N LEU A 325 -16.27 -20.99 -6.38
CA LEU A 325 -15.03 -21.47 -5.74
C LEU A 325 -13.94 -21.81 -6.78
N ARG A 326 -14.31 -22.53 -7.85
CA ARG A 326 -13.34 -23.03 -8.82
C ARG A 326 -12.73 -21.90 -9.66
N SER A 327 -13.49 -20.83 -9.93
CA SER A 327 -12.97 -19.63 -10.58
C SER A 327 -11.93 -18.88 -9.73
N MET A 328 -12.00 -19.02 -8.39
CA MET A 328 -10.96 -18.51 -7.48
C MET A 328 -9.68 -19.38 -7.46
N GLY A 329 -9.73 -20.60 -8.01
CA GLY A 329 -8.60 -21.55 -8.03
C GLY A 329 -8.70 -22.71 -7.04
N PHE A 330 -9.85 -22.92 -6.39
CA PHE A 330 -10.02 -24.09 -5.52
C PHE A 330 -10.05 -25.41 -6.31
N PRO A 331 -9.47 -26.50 -5.76
CA PRO A 331 -9.59 -27.84 -6.34
C PRO A 331 -11.04 -28.33 -6.43
N GLU A 332 -11.31 -29.24 -7.37
CA GLU A 332 -12.69 -29.71 -7.66
C GLU A 332 -13.36 -30.48 -6.52
N ASP A 333 -12.58 -31.06 -5.61
CA ASP A 333 -13.03 -31.84 -4.45
C ASP A 333 -13.22 -30.99 -3.19
N VAL A 334 -12.83 -29.71 -3.23
CA VAL A 334 -13.05 -28.76 -2.14
C VAL A 334 -14.45 -28.18 -2.22
N ARG A 335 -15.10 -28.08 -1.06
CA ARG A 335 -16.41 -27.45 -0.88
C ARG A 335 -16.31 -26.42 0.24
N ALA A 336 -17.20 -25.43 0.21
CA ALA A 336 -17.33 -24.47 1.29
C ALA A 336 -18.80 -24.33 1.70
N ILE A 337 -19.07 -24.54 2.97
CA ILE A 337 -20.39 -24.37 3.60
C ILE A 337 -20.36 -23.09 4.43
N ALA A 338 -21.43 -22.32 4.40
CA ALA A 338 -21.50 -21.05 5.12
C ALA A 338 -22.89 -20.78 5.67
N TRP A 339 -22.95 -19.90 6.66
CA TRP A 339 -24.17 -19.45 7.30
C TRP A 339 -24.02 -18.01 7.75
N GLY A 340 -25.13 -17.31 7.85
CA GLY A 340 -25.16 -15.94 8.35
C GLY A 340 -26.46 -15.59 9.04
N LEU A 341 -26.38 -14.64 9.96
CA LEU A 341 -27.51 -14.09 10.70
C LEU A 341 -27.24 -12.64 11.10
N SER A 342 -28.31 -11.86 11.27
CA SER A 342 -28.20 -10.52 11.86
C SER A 342 -27.94 -10.63 13.35
N LEU A 343 -26.99 -9.84 13.87
CA LEU A 343 -26.74 -9.73 15.30
C LEU A 343 -27.83 -8.92 16.01
N ASP A 344 -28.44 -7.97 15.31
CA ASP A 344 -29.37 -7.00 15.88
C ASP A 344 -30.67 -7.66 16.36
N ARG A 345 -31.23 -8.58 15.56
CA ARG A 345 -32.50 -9.25 15.89
C ARG A 345 -32.45 -10.14 17.13
N PRO A 346 -31.45 -11.05 17.31
CA PRO A 346 -31.27 -11.77 18.56
C PRO A 346 -31.07 -10.85 19.76
N THR A 347 -30.35 -9.74 19.56
CA THR A 347 -30.06 -8.77 20.62
C THR A 347 -31.32 -8.03 21.06
N MET A 348 -32.18 -7.63 20.11
CA MET A 348 -33.51 -7.06 20.39
C MET A 348 -34.37 -8.01 21.24
N ILE A 349 -34.42 -9.28 20.87
CA ILE A 349 -35.17 -10.30 21.63
C ILE A 349 -34.56 -10.45 23.04
N ARG A 350 -33.24 -10.53 23.15
CA ARG A 350 -32.53 -10.76 24.42
C ARG A 350 -32.75 -9.66 25.44
N TYR A 351 -32.77 -8.40 25.00
CA TYR A 351 -32.97 -7.22 25.86
C TYR A 351 -34.44 -6.76 25.90
N GLY A 352 -35.36 -7.45 25.23
CA GLY A 352 -36.78 -7.06 25.19
C GLY A 352 -37.02 -5.73 24.46
N VAL A 353 -36.17 -5.37 23.50
CA VAL A 353 -36.28 -4.12 22.75
C VAL A 353 -37.15 -4.31 21.51
N HIS A 354 -38.17 -3.47 21.36
CA HIS A 354 -39.12 -3.57 20.25
C HIS A 354 -38.75 -2.74 19.02
N ASN A 355 -37.86 -1.76 19.18
CA ASN A 355 -37.45 -0.85 18.13
C ASN A 355 -35.92 -0.79 18.06
N ILE A 356 -35.37 -1.20 16.93
CA ILE A 356 -33.93 -1.29 16.71
C ILE A 356 -33.20 0.06 16.89
N ARG A 357 -33.90 1.18 16.66
CA ARG A 357 -33.36 2.54 16.81
C ARG A 357 -33.07 2.90 18.27
N ASP A 358 -33.67 2.18 19.21
CA ASP A 358 -33.44 2.41 20.64
C ASP A 358 -32.13 1.72 21.09
N MET A 359 -31.54 0.87 20.24
CA MET A 359 -30.27 0.18 20.50
C MET A 359 -29.08 0.81 19.78
N PHE A 360 -29.29 1.33 18.58
CA PHE A 360 -28.21 1.83 17.73
C PHE A 360 -28.50 3.23 17.19
N GLY A 361 -27.45 4.07 17.19
CA GLY A 361 -27.47 5.41 16.62
C GLY A 361 -27.35 6.52 17.66
N HIS A 362 -27.33 7.77 17.18
CA HIS A 362 -27.14 8.96 18.00
C HIS A 362 -28.34 9.30 18.91
N LYS A 363 -29.47 8.61 18.76
CA LYS A 363 -30.70 8.82 19.54
C LYS A 363 -30.91 7.81 20.67
N VAL A 364 -29.95 6.93 20.91
CA VAL A 364 -30.03 5.90 21.95
C VAL A 364 -30.07 6.56 23.33
N ASP A 365 -30.94 6.04 24.21
CA ASP A 365 -30.97 6.45 25.62
C ASP A 365 -29.77 5.86 26.36
N LEU A 366 -28.84 6.70 26.81
CA LEU A 366 -27.67 6.27 27.58
C LEU A 366 -28.06 5.56 28.88
N LYS A 367 -29.21 5.90 29.49
CA LYS A 367 -29.69 5.20 30.70
C LYS A 367 -30.04 3.75 30.43
N LEU A 368 -30.50 3.43 29.21
CA LEU A 368 -30.75 2.05 28.79
C LEU A 368 -29.44 1.27 28.74
N ILE A 369 -28.38 1.86 28.19
CA ILE A 369 -27.05 1.25 28.13
C ILE A 369 -26.49 0.99 29.53
N GLU A 370 -26.60 1.96 30.44
CA GLU A 370 -26.09 1.86 31.81
C GLU A 370 -26.83 0.80 32.65
N LYS A 371 -28.14 0.66 32.46
CA LYS A 371 -28.98 -0.25 33.24
C LYS A 371 -28.96 -1.69 32.73
N ASN A 372 -28.69 -1.89 31.43
CA ASN A 372 -28.77 -3.21 30.85
C ASN A 372 -27.65 -4.12 31.40
N PRO A 373 -27.98 -5.32 31.89
CA PRO A 373 -26.98 -6.25 32.39
C PRO A 373 -26.08 -6.73 31.25
N ILE A 374 -24.87 -7.17 31.60
CA ILE A 374 -23.96 -7.79 30.63
C ILE A 374 -24.64 -9.00 30.02
N CYS A 375 -24.83 -9.00 28.70
CA CYS A 375 -25.27 -10.19 27.98
C CYS A 375 -24.12 -11.20 27.93
N SER A 376 -24.15 -12.19 28.83
CA SER A 376 -23.26 -13.35 28.76
C SER A 376 -24.04 -14.58 28.32
N ILE A 377 -23.59 -15.19 27.22
CA ILE A 377 -24.00 -16.54 26.82
C ILE A 377 -23.11 -17.50 27.62
N ARG A 378 -23.55 -17.95 28.80
CA ARG A 378 -22.85 -18.97 29.59
C ARG A 378 -23.52 -20.31 29.36
N LEU A 379 -22.73 -21.34 29.06
CA LEU A 379 -23.21 -22.72 28.93
C LEU A 379 -23.82 -23.16 30.26
N GLN A 380 -25.01 -23.77 30.23
CA GLN A 380 -25.65 -24.33 31.43
C GLN A 380 -24.66 -25.22 32.20
N GLY A 381 -24.53 -24.99 33.52
CA GLY A 381 -23.81 -25.87 34.44
C GLY A 381 -22.51 -25.32 35.08
N THR A 382 -22.10 -24.08 34.78
CA THR A 382 -20.84 -23.51 35.35
C THR A 382 -21.04 -22.38 36.36
N ASP A 383 -22.25 -21.82 36.48
CA ASP A 383 -22.54 -20.70 37.36
C ASP A 383 -24.03 -20.68 37.76
N PRO A 384 -24.39 -20.67 39.06
CA PRO A 384 -25.77 -20.53 39.51
C PRO A 384 -26.42 -19.17 39.16
N ASP A 385 -25.63 -18.15 38.81
CA ASP A 385 -26.11 -16.84 38.35
C ASP A 385 -26.17 -16.71 36.82
N ALA A 386 -25.89 -17.79 36.07
CA ALA A 386 -26.09 -17.81 34.63
C ALA A 386 -27.58 -17.63 34.32
N TYR A 387 -27.94 -16.49 33.72
CA TYR A 387 -29.28 -16.25 33.18
C TYR A 387 -29.73 -17.47 32.38
N ASP A 388 -30.90 -18.01 32.74
CA ASP A 388 -31.48 -19.17 32.09
C ASP A 388 -31.58 -18.92 30.58
N LEU A 389 -30.94 -19.77 29.78
CA LEU A 389 -31.00 -19.74 28.31
C LEU A 389 -32.44 -19.94 27.80
N ASN A 390 -33.37 -20.35 28.68
CA ASN A 390 -34.81 -20.28 28.44
C ASN A 390 -35.36 -18.84 28.25
N PHE A 391 -34.55 -17.78 28.40
CA PHE A 391 -35.05 -16.41 28.22
C PHE A 391 -35.30 -16.02 26.74
N LEU A 392 -34.55 -16.56 25.77
CA LEU A 392 -34.91 -16.43 24.34
C LEU A 392 -36.26 -17.10 24.00
N VAL A 393 -36.76 -17.86 24.96
CA VAL A 393 -37.89 -18.74 24.83
C VAL A 393 -39.06 -18.23 25.69
N GLN A 394 -38.83 -17.51 26.79
CA GLN A 394 -39.87 -17.23 27.80
C GLN A 394 -40.24 -15.77 28.02
N THR A 395 -39.57 -14.77 27.42
CA THR A 395 -39.97 -13.37 27.64
C THR A 395 -40.97 -12.90 26.59
N TYR A 396 -42.25 -13.10 26.89
CA TYR A 396 -43.34 -12.10 26.89
C TYR A 396 -44.53 -12.67 27.67
#